data_AF-A0A2S6BSR7-F1
#
_entry.id   AF-A0A2S6BSR7-F1
#
_cell.length_a   1.000
_cell.length_b   1.000
_cell.length_c   1.000
_cell.angle_alpha   90.00
_cell.angle_beta   90.00
_cell.angle_gamma   90.00
#
_symmetry.space_group_name_H-M   'P 1'
#
loop_
_entity.id
_entity.type
_entity.pdbx_description
1 polymer ?
#
loop_
_entity_poly.entity_id
_entity_poly.type
_entity_poly.pdbx_seq_one_letter_code
_entity_poly.pdbx_strand_id
1 'polypeptide(L)'
;MDREEERPFLEQKLEDSEWQQYVQRRNYRQPPQMWLWLSTILNIVLFAISLFLVFLLAFKQQDTTIPEPYSPANEAISYEYRNMTGNEKIMVGDPTPAWEDAMHSLLEGTLIRVSQEELDILDGDSVPLKDGGFATGLGVAHNIHCVKKIKQFMYFDYFYPDVEAGSGHYKYLQHHADHCLNFLRQSVMCHMDTSLYTLVWAPGEDGKDVIKHRAPAEQKCVSWDKMQEWMQGRSTSTTMLVRNS
;
A
#
# COMPACT_ATOMS: atom_id res chain seq x y z
N MET A 1 -60.71 53.78 44.95
CA MET A 1 -61.25 53.06 43.79
C MET A 1 -61.63 54.12 42.79
N ASP A 2 -60.77 54.35 41.79
CA ASP A 2 -61.18 54.61 40.42
C ASP A 2 -60.00 54.31 39.50
N ARG A 3 -60.28 53.45 38.52
CA ARG A 3 -59.40 53.04 37.43
C ARG A 3 -59.70 53.97 36.26
N GLU A 4 -59.10 55.15 36.29
CA GLU A 4 -58.85 55.96 35.11
C GLU A 4 -57.55 56.73 35.40
N GLU A 5 -56.45 56.66 34.68
CA GLU A 5 -56.06 56.12 33.38
C GLU A 5 -54.55 56.43 33.37
N GLU A 6 -53.61 55.49 33.45
CA GLU A 6 -53.16 54.65 32.34
C GLU A 6 -53.18 55.34 30.96
N ARG A 7 -52.71 56.60 30.87
CA ARG A 7 -52.30 57.18 29.57
C ARG A 7 -50.78 57.38 29.51
N PRO A 8 -50.04 56.58 28.73
CA PRO A 8 -48.66 56.88 28.37
C PRO A 8 -48.57 58.23 27.66
N PHE A 9 -47.58 59.03 28.06
CA PHE A 9 -47.31 60.43 27.67
C PHE A 9 -47.00 60.65 26.17
N LEU A 10 -47.17 59.63 25.32
CA LEU A 10 -46.85 59.65 23.89
C LEU A 10 -47.98 59.03 23.06
N GLU A 11 -49.22 59.47 23.29
CA GLU A 11 -50.25 59.39 22.26
C GLU A 11 -50.40 60.78 21.64
N GLN A 12 -49.31 61.26 21.06
CA GLN A 12 -49.45 62.19 19.95
C GLN A 12 -49.98 61.34 18.81
N LYS A 13 -51.32 61.32 18.64
CA LYS A 13 -51.94 61.01 17.36
C LYS A 13 -51.33 61.98 16.35
N LEU A 14 -50.18 61.60 15.79
CA LEU A 14 -49.89 61.88 14.40
C LEU A 14 -51.18 61.48 13.70
N GLU A 15 -51.91 62.47 13.19
CA GLU A 15 -53.08 62.20 12.37
C GLU A 15 -52.67 61.13 11.36
N ASP A 16 -53.59 60.23 11.02
CA ASP A 16 -53.36 59.28 9.94
C ASP A 16 -52.83 60.02 8.69
N SER A 17 -53.16 61.31 8.51
CA SER A 17 -52.58 62.19 7.48
C SER A 17 -51.05 62.34 7.54
N GLU A 18 -50.44 62.52 8.72
CA GLU A 18 -48.99 62.69 8.90
C GLU A 18 -48.24 61.35 8.85
N TRP A 19 -48.81 60.28 9.41
CA TRP A 19 -48.28 58.93 9.24
C TRP A 19 -48.35 58.48 7.78
N GLN A 20 -49.49 58.73 7.11
CA GLN A 20 -49.64 58.47 5.67
C GLN A 20 -48.67 59.32 4.87
N GLN A 21 -48.43 60.59 5.22
CA GLN A 21 -47.40 61.40 4.56
C GLN A 21 -45.98 60.91 4.82
N TYR A 22 -45.65 60.42 6.03
CA TYR A 22 -44.34 59.88 6.36
C TYR A 22 -44.07 58.56 5.62
N VAL A 23 -45.09 57.68 5.53
CA VAL A 23 -45.07 56.44 4.76
C VAL A 23 -45.03 56.73 3.25
N GLN A 24 -45.78 57.72 2.76
CA GLN A 24 -45.75 58.13 1.35
C GLN A 24 -44.42 58.77 0.93
N ARG A 25 -43.76 59.55 1.81
CA ARG A 25 -42.44 60.15 1.52
C ARG A 25 -41.33 59.11 1.48
N ARG A 26 -41.47 58.01 2.21
CA ARG A 26 -40.67 56.80 2.00
C ARG A 26 -41.19 56.10 0.74
N ASN A 27 -40.98 56.74 -0.41
CA ASN A 27 -40.83 56.05 -1.67
C ASN A 27 -39.64 55.10 -1.51
N TYR A 28 -39.89 53.92 -0.94
CA TYR A 28 -39.15 52.74 -1.32
C TYR A 28 -39.43 52.63 -2.81
N ARG A 29 -38.57 53.26 -3.62
CA ARG A 29 -38.55 53.05 -5.06
C ARG A 29 -38.34 51.56 -5.18
N GLN A 30 -39.43 50.84 -5.37
CA GLN A 30 -39.38 49.42 -5.68
C GLN A 30 -38.40 49.33 -6.82
N PRO A 31 -37.27 48.62 -6.65
CA PRO A 31 -36.32 48.49 -7.74
C PRO A 31 -37.15 48.01 -8.93
N PRO A 32 -37.00 48.64 -10.12
CA PRO A 32 -37.81 48.28 -11.27
C PRO A 32 -37.81 46.76 -11.39
N GLN A 33 -38.96 46.12 -11.66
CA GLN A 33 -39.03 44.65 -11.71
C GLN A 33 -37.89 44.03 -12.54
N MET A 34 -37.43 44.75 -13.56
CA MET A 34 -36.22 44.48 -14.34
C MET A 34 -34.96 44.17 -13.48
N TRP A 35 -34.68 44.92 -12.41
CA TRP A 35 -33.54 44.69 -11.52
C TRP A 35 -33.68 43.43 -10.65
N LEU A 36 -34.91 43.10 -10.24
CA LEU A 36 -35.19 41.82 -9.56
C LEU A 36 -34.97 40.65 -10.53
N TRP A 37 -35.46 40.74 -11.76
CA TRP A 37 -35.21 39.76 -12.81
C TRP A 37 -33.72 39.63 -13.18
N LEU A 38 -33.00 40.74 -13.28
CA LEU A 38 -31.55 40.73 -13.52
C LEU A 38 -30.80 40.04 -12.37
N SER A 39 -31.17 40.33 -11.12
CA SER A 39 -30.55 39.72 -9.94
C SER A 39 -30.85 38.21 -9.86
N THR A 40 -32.08 37.79 -10.13
CA THR A 40 -32.43 36.35 -10.12
C THR A 40 -31.71 35.59 -11.23
N ILE A 41 -31.66 36.14 -12.45
CA ILE A 41 -30.91 35.55 -13.57
C ILE A 41 -29.42 35.45 -13.21
N LEU A 42 -28.83 36.50 -12.64
CA LEU A 42 -27.42 36.49 -12.23
C LEU A 42 -27.15 35.40 -11.19
N ASN A 43 -28.00 35.25 -10.17
CA ASN A 43 -27.83 34.22 -9.14
C ASN A 43 -27.99 32.80 -9.71
N ILE A 44 -28.93 32.58 -10.64
CA ILE A 44 -29.08 31.29 -11.33
C ILE A 44 -27.82 30.97 -12.14
N VAL A 45 -27.28 31.94 -12.87
CA VAL A 45 -26.04 31.77 -13.64
C VAL A 45 -24.87 31.48 -12.72
N LEU A 46 -24.70 32.22 -11.62
CA LEU A 46 -23.64 31.97 -10.64
C LEU A 46 -23.76 30.60 -9.97
N PHE A 47 -24.99 30.16 -9.68
CA PHE A 47 -25.25 28.83 -9.13
C PHE A 47 -24.97 27.71 -10.15
N ALA A 48 -25.31 27.92 -11.42
CA ALA A 48 -24.98 26.97 -12.48
C ALA A 48 -23.45 26.90 -12.71
N ILE A 49 -22.76 28.03 -12.67
CA ILE A 49 -21.30 28.09 -12.75
C ILE A 49 -20.67 27.40 -11.54
N SER A 50 -21.17 27.62 -10.33
CA SER A 50 -20.62 26.97 -9.13
C SER A 50 -20.84 25.46 -9.15
N LEU A 51 -22.02 24.99 -9.57
CA LEU A 51 -22.29 23.56 -9.79
C LEU A 51 -21.38 22.97 -10.87
N PHE A 52 -21.15 23.70 -11.97
CA PHE A 52 -20.26 23.26 -13.04
C PHE A 52 -18.80 23.20 -12.57
N LEU A 53 -18.34 24.18 -11.77
CA LEU A 53 -17.00 24.16 -11.18
C LEU A 53 -16.85 23.02 -10.16
N VAL A 54 -17.85 22.78 -9.31
CA VAL A 54 -17.86 21.63 -8.39
C VAL A 54 -17.86 20.32 -9.16
N PHE A 55 -18.61 20.21 -10.26
CA PHE A 55 -18.58 19.07 -11.16
C PHE A 55 -17.16 18.89 -11.74
N LEU A 56 -16.56 19.92 -12.33
CA LEU A 56 -15.20 19.84 -12.86
C LEU A 56 -14.16 19.46 -11.80
N LEU A 57 -14.31 19.93 -10.56
CA LEU A 57 -13.42 19.57 -9.45
C LEU A 57 -13.67 18.15 -8.92
N ALA A 58 -14.92 17.70 -8.88
CA ALA A 58 -15.29 16.34 -8.50
C ALA A 58 -14.81 15.29 -9.53
N PHE A 59 -14.82 15.66 -10.82
CA PHE A 59 -14.29 14.83 -11.90
C PHE A 59 -12.77 14.98 -12.11
N LYS A 60 -12.15 16.03 -11.56
CA LYS A 60 -10.69 16.13 -11.43
C LYS A 60 -10.23 15.36 -10.19
N GLN A 61 -10.62 14.10 -10.11
CA GLN A 61 -9.94 13.13 -9.27
C GLN A 61 -8.56 12.94 -9.92
N GLN A 62 -7.58 13.68 -9.44
CA GLN A 62 -6.22 13.51 -9.86
C GLN A 62 -5.75 12.18 -9.25
N ASP A 63 -5.90 11.10 -10.02
CA ASP A 63 -5.24 9.83 -9.74
C ASP A 63 -3.73 10.11 -9.79
N THR A 64 -3.16 10.48 -8.64
CA THR A 64 -1.71 10.45 -8.42
C THR A 64 -1.32 8.98 -8.24
N THR A 65 -1.48 8.20 -9.29
CA THR A 65 -0.93 6.85 -9.35
C THR A 65 0.57 6.97 -9.54
N ILE A 66 1.32 6.50 -8.56
CA ILE A 66 2.77 6.33 -8.72
C ILE A 66 2.93 5.17 -9.72
N PRO A 67 3.62 5.38 -10.86
CA PRO A 67 3.81 4.32 -11.82
C PRO A 67 4.64 3.19 -11.21
N GLU A 68 4.23 1.95 -11.48
CA GLU A 68 4.98 0.77 -11.07
C GLU A 68 6.39 0.82 -11.69
N PRO A 69 7.45 0.48 -10.92
CA PRO A 69 8.78 0.38 -11.48
C PRO A 69 8.81 -0.69 -12.58
N TYR A 70 9.67 -0.47 -13.57
CA TYR A 70 9.86 -1.46 -14.62
C TYR A 70 10.44 -2.75 -14.03
N SER A 71 9.83 -3.87 -14.40
CA SER A 71 10.37 -5.21 -14.23
C SER A 71 9.85 -6.07 -15.39
N PRO A 72 10.71 -6.91 -16.02
CA PRO A 72 10.24 -7.84 -17.03
C PRO A 72 9.23 -8.85 -16.47
N ALA A 73 9.22 -9.08 -15.15
CA ALA A 73 8.26 -9.97 -14.50
C ALA A 73 6.85 -9.35 -14.34
N ASN A 74 6.65 -8.07 -14.68
CA ASN A 74 5.35 -7.41 -14.55
C ASN A 74 4.25 -8.11 -15.36
N GLU A 75 4.59 -8.75 -16.48
CA GLU A 75 3.66 -9.54 -17.30
C GLU A 75 3.18 -10.83 -16.63
N ALA A 76 3.96 -11.37 -15.69
CA ALA A 76 3.66 -12.61 -14.97
C ALA A 76 2.81 -12.38 -13.71
N ILE A 77 2.55 -11.12 -13.36
CA ILE A 77 1.77 -10.79 -12.17
C ILE A 77 0.32 -11.21 -12.39
N SER A 78 -0.10 -12.20 -11.61
CA SER A 78 -1.49 -12.64 -11.50
C SER A 78 -1.86 -12.67 -10.03
N TYR A 79 -2.99 -12.08 -9.67
CA TYR A 79 -3.45 -12.05 -8.28
C TYR A 79 -4.38 -13.23 -7.95
N GLU A 80 -4.29 -13.73 -6.73
CA GLU A 80 -5.17 -14.72 -6.13
C GLU A 80 -5.51 -14.31 -4.70
N TYR A 81 -6.66 -14.78 -4.20
CA TYR A 81 -7.00 -14.64 -2.79
C TYR A 81 -6.68 -15.94 -2.06
N ARG A 82 -5.96 -15.84 -0.94
CA ARG A 82 -5.63 -16.99 -0.10
C ARG A 82 -5.42 -16.60 1.36
N ASN A 83 -5.53 -17.58 2.25
CA ASN A 83 -5.20 -17.38 3.66
C ASN A 83 -3.67 -17.36 3.83
N MET A 84 -3.14 -16.39 4.59
CA MET A 84 -1.69 -16.19 4.75
C MET A 84 -1.02 -17.36 5.49
N THR A 85 -1.68 -17.88 6.51
CA THR A 85 -1.21 -19.04 7.27
C THR A 85 -1.89 -20.30 6.74
N GLY A 86 -1.32 -20.89 5.70
CA GLY A 86 -1.64 -22.25 5.28
C GLY A 86 -1.20 -23.27 6.36
N ASN A 87 -1.80 -24.45 6.37
CA ASN A 87 -1.37 -25.58 7.21
C ASN A 87 -0.08 -26.23 6.65
N GLU A 88 0.97 -25.45 6.40
CA GLU A 88 2.25 -25.94 5.87
C GLU A 88 3.15 -26.42 7.02
N LYS A 89 2.82 -27.61 7.54
CA LYS A 89 3.61 -28.26 8.60
C LYS A 89 5.08 -28.45 8.21
N ILE A 90 5.39 -28.57 6.92
CA ILE A 90 6.75 -28.76 6.40
C ILE A 90 7.62 -27.51 6.61
N MET A 91 7.02 -26.31 6.59
CA MET A 91 7.77 -25.04 6.69
C MET A 91 8.11 -24.66 8.15
N VAL A 92 7.41 -25.22 9.12
CA VAL A 92 7.50 -24.87 10.55
C VAL A 92 8.24 -25.94 11.34
N GLY A 93 8.98 -25.53 12.37
CA GLY A 93 9.73 -26.42 13.25
C GLY A 93 11.15 -26.72 12.74
N ASP A 94 11.75 -27.78 13.29
CA ASP A 94 13.12 -28.18 13.01
C ASP A 94 13.35 -28.46 11.51
N PRO A 95 14.55 -28.18 10.99
CA PRO A 95 14.88 -28.50 9.61
C PRO A 95 14.82 -30.01 9.38
N THR A 96 14.28 -30.38 8.22
CA THR A 96 14.20 -31.75 7.75
C THR A 96 14.61 -31.80 6.28
N PRO A 97 15.02 -32.97 5.73
CA PRO A 97 15.27 -33.09 4.31
C PRO A 97 14.11 -32.60 3.43
N ALA A 98 12.86 -32.89 3.85
CA ALA A 98 11.67 -32.42 3.14
C ALA A 98 11.54 -30.88 3.14
N TRP A 99 11.95 -30.20 4.21
CA TRP A 99 12.02 -28.74 4.24
C TRP A 99 13.09 -28.21 3.28
N GLU A 100 14.25 -28.85 3.24
CA GLU A 100 15.33 -28.45 2.32
C GLU A 100 14.92 -28.60 0.86
N ASP A 101 14.27 -29.71 0.51
CA ASP A 101 13.73 -29.97 -0.82
C ASP A 101 12.66 -28.95 -1.20
N ALA A 102 11.74 -28.63 -0.29
CA ALA A 102 10.72 -27.61 -0.51
C ALA A 102 11.35 -26.22 -0.73
N MET A 103 12.35 -25.84 0.07
CA MET A 103 13.08 -24.59 -0.11
C MET A 103 13.96 -24.58 -1.35
N HIS A 104 14.46 -25.73 -1.79
CA HIS A 104 15.19 -25.86 -3.04
C HIS A 104 14.26 -25.63 -4.23
N SER A 105 13.09 -26.26 -4.23
CA SER A 105 12.05 -26.06 -5.24
C SER A 105 11.63 -24.59 -5.35
N LEU A 106 11.39 -23.89 -4.22
CA LEU A 106 11.06 -22.45 -4.24
C LEU A 106 12.17 -21.56 -4.81
N LEU A 107 13.43 -21.99 -4.76
CA LEU A 107 14.57 -21.25 -5.26
C LEU A 107 15.02 -21.69 -6.66
N GLU A 108 14.31 -22.65 -7.26
CA GLU A 108 14.59 -23.11 -8.61
C GLU A 108 14.29 -22.01 -9.64
N GLY A 109 15.19 -21.85 -10.61
CA GLY A 109 15.05 -20.84 -11.66
C GLY A 109 15.21 -19.39 -11.22
N THR A 110 15.68 -19.13 -10.00
CA THR A 110 15.80 -17.77 -9.44
C THR A 110 16.93 -16.93 -10.03
N LEU A 111 17.95 -17.57 -10.60
CA LEU A 111 18.93 -16.91 -11.46
C LEU A 111 18.35 -16.88 -12.88
N ILE A 112 17.94 -15.70 -13.33
CA ILE A 112 17.27 -15.50 -14.62
C ILE A 112 18.19 -14.79 -15.62
N ARG A 113 17.88 -14.95 -16.90
CA ARG A 113 18.50 -14.20 -18.00
C ARG A 113 17.65 -12.97 -18.34
N VAL A 114 18.33 -11.86 -18.57
CA VAL A 114 17.76 -10.65 -19.18
C VAL A 114 18.54 -10.24 -20.43
N SER A 115 17.86 -9.56 -21.35
CA SER A 115 18.48 -9.00 -22.55
C SER A 115 19.24 -7.70 -22.23
N GLN A 116 20.00 -7.19 -23.20
CA GLN A 116 20.64 -5.88 -23.06
C GLN A 116 19.60 -4.78 -22.93
N GLU A 117 18.52 -4.83 -23.72
CA GLU A 117 17.46 -3.82 -23.71
C GLU A 117 16.74 -3.75 -22.36
N GLU A 118 16.46 -4.91 -21.74
CA GLU A 118 15.85 -4.96 -20.40
C GLU A 118 16.80 -4.40 -19.34
N LEU A 119 18.11 -4.64 -19.47
CA LEU A 119 19.13 -4.15 -18.54
C LEU A 119 19.35 -2.63 -18.68
N ASP A 120 19.33 -2.11 -19.91
CA ASP A 120 19.47 -0.68 -20.21
C ASP A 120 18.31 0.13 -19.59
N ILE A 121 17.09 -0.42 -19.54
CA ILE A 121 15.94 0.23 -18.88
C ILE A 121 16.17 0.36 -17.36
N LEU A 122 16.90 -0.58 -16.77
CA LEU A 122 17.21 -0.59 -15.34
C LEU A 122 18.42 0.30 -14.98
N ASP A 123 19.10 0.89 -15.97
CA ASP A 123 20.32 1.69 -15.80
C ASP A 123 21.36 0.98 -14.92
N GLY A 124 21.53 -0.33 -15.15
CA GLY A 124 22.35 -1.19 -14.30
C GLY A 124 23.32 -2.07 -15.08
N ASP A 125 24.33 -2.57 -14.39
CA ASP A 125 25.26 -3.57 -14.92
C ASP A 125 24.97 -4.94 -14.33
N SER A 126 25.31 -5.99 -15.08
CA SER A 126 25.21 -7.35 -14.57
C SER A 126 26.23 -8.30 -15.21
N VAL A 127 26.31 -9.53 -14.70
CA VAL A 127 27.27 -10.54 -15.15
C VAL A 127 26.82 -11.12 -16.50
N PRO A 128 27.64 -11.05 -17.56
CA PRO A 128 27.29 -11.59 -18.86
C PRO A 128 27.27 -13.13 -18.86
N LEU A 129 26.45 -13.68 -19.75
CA LEU A 129 26.28 -15.11 -19.94
C LEU A 129 26.98 -15.57 -21.24
N LYS A 130 27.50 -16.81 -21.25
CA LYS A 130 28.26 -17.39 -22.39
C LYS A 130 27.53 -17.35 -23.73
N ASP A 131 26.21 -17.43 -23.71
CA ASP A 131 25.28 -17.49 -24.84
C ASP A 131 24.49 -16.19 -25.04
N GLY A 132 24.93 -15.08 -24.43
CA GLY A 132 24.38 -13.74 -24.63
C GLY A 132 23.37 -13.29 -23.57
N GLY A 133 23.25 -11.98 -23.35
CA GLY A 133 22.46 -11.43 -22.24
C GLY A 133 23.15 -11.57 -20.88
N PHE A 134 22.41 -11.32 -19.81
CA PHE A 134 22.96 -11.11 -18.47
C PHE A 134 22.20 -11.86 -17.39
N ALA A 135 22.91 -12.28 -16.35
CA ALA A 135 22.36 -13.04 -15.23
C ALA A 135 21.83 -12.09 -14.15
N THR A 136 20.55 -12.15 -13.82
CA THR A 136 19.93 -11.33 -12.76
C THR A 136 19.06 -12.21 -11.86
N GLY A 137 18.39 -11.59 -10.87
CA GLY A 137 17.43 -12.26 -10.01
C GLY A 137 16.32 -11.30 -9.60
N LEU A 138 15.15 -11.84 -9.30
CA LEU A 138 14.03 -11.04 -8.80
C LEU A 138 14.16 -10.76 -7.30
N GLY A 139 13.62 -9.63 -6.84
CA GLY A 139 13.56 -9.28 -5.41
C GLY A 139 12.84 -10.35 -4.56
N VAL A 140 11.78 -10.98 -5.09
CA VAL A 140 11.06 -12.06 -4.40
C VAL A 140 11.95 -13.30 -4.18
N ALA A 141 12.81 -13.63 -5.15
CA ALA A 141 13.76 -14.71 -5.02
C ALA A 141 14.80 -14.42 -3.93
N HIS A 142 15.27 -13.16 -3.86
CA HIS A 142 16.18 -12.73 -2.80
C HIS A 142 15.51 -12.78 -1.42
N ASN A 143 14.23 -12.38 -1.32
CA ASN A 143 13.47 -12.52 -0.08
C ASN A 143 13.39 -13.98 0.40
N ILE A 144 13.06 -14.93 -0.48
CA ILE A 144 12.98 -16.36 -0.13
C ILE A 144 14.36 -16.90 0.24
N HIS A 145 15.41 -16.47 -0.46
CA HIS A 145 16.80 -16.79 -0.10
C HIS A 145 17.13 -16.31 1.32
N CYS A 146 16.73 -15.08 1.68
CA CYS A 146 16.91 -14.53 3.01
C CYS A 146 16.20 -15.36 4.08
N VAL A 147 14.96 -15.79 3.83
CA VAL A 147 14.23 -16.70 4.74
C VAL A 147 15.01 -18.01 4.95
N LYS A 148 15.53 -18.61 3.87
CA LYS A 148 16.37 -19.81 3.95
C LYS A 148 17.60 -19.56 4.81
N LYS A 149 18.34 -18.47 4.56
CA LYS A 149 19.61 -18.17 5.25
C LYS A 149 19.42 -17.89 6.73
N ILE A 150 18.36 -17.19 7.10
CA ILE A 150 18.02 -16.95 8.50
C ILE A 150 17.72 -18.28 9.20
N LYS A 151 16.88 -19.15 8.62
CA LYS A 151 16.60 -20.47 9.20
C LYS A 151 17.86 -21.33 9.31
N GLN A 152 18.73 -21.32 8.30
CA GLN A 152 20.00 -22.03 8.35
C GLN A 152 20.90 -21.55 9.50
N PHE A 153 20.91 -20.25 9.77
CA PHE A 153 21.68 -19.70 10.90
C PHE A 153 21.01 -19.94 12.25
N MET A 154 19.67 -19.92 12.34
CA MET A 154 18.94 -20.30 13.56
C MET A 154 19.21 -21.75 13.98
N TYR A 155 19.34 -22.64 13.01
CA TYR A 155 19.67 -24.05 13.20
C TYR A 155 21.13 -24.32 12.82
N PHE A 156 22.03 -23.49 13.35
CA PHE A 156 23.44 -23.47 12.98
C PHE A 156 24.11 -24.85 13.05
N ASP A 157 23.98 -25.53 14.19
CA ASP A 157 24.64 -26.83 14.43
C ASP A 157 24.17 -27.92 13.45
N TYR A 158 22.95 -27.81 12.93
CA TYR A 158 22.42 -28.74 11.94
C TYR A 158 23.02 -28.49 10.55
N PHE A 159 23.08 -27.23 10.11
CA PHE A 159 23.51 -26.88 8.75
C PHE A 159 25.02 -26.69 8.60
N TYR A 160 25.72 -26.39 9.69
CA TYR A 160 27.14 -26.04 9.70
C TYR A 160 27.90 -26.76 10.82
N PRO A 161 27.81 -28.11 10.92
CA PRO A 161 28.39 -28.87 12.03
C PRO A 161 29.92 -28.73 12.12
N ASP A 162 30.57 -28.47 10.98
CA ASP A 162 32.03 -28.36 10.88
C ASP A 162 32.55 -26.92 11.09
N VAL A 163 31.67 -25.96 11.40
CA VAL A 163 32.04 -24.55 11.55
C VAL A 163 32.14 -24.20 13.03
N GLU A 164 33.34 -23.86 13.48
CA GLU A 164 33.58 -23.44 14.86
C GLU A 164 32.90 -22.09 15.17
N ALA A 165 32.18 -22.04 16.31
CA ALA A 165 31.55 -20.83 16.80
C ALA A 165 32.58 -19.70 17.03
N GLY A 166 32.30 -18.51 16.52
CA GLY A 166 33.21 -17.36 16.61
C GLY A 166 34.34 -17.33 15.57
N SER A 167 34.51 -18.37 14.76
CA SER A 167 35.44 -18.39 13.62
C SER A 167 35.11 -17.31 12.57
N GLY A 168 36.02 -17.06 11.64
CA GLY A 168 35.77 -16.14 10.53
C GLY A 168 34.57 -16.56 9.68
N HIS A 169 34.41 -17.87 9.43
CA HIS A 169 33.28 -18.39 8.67
C HIS A 169 31.96 -18.26 9.44
N TYR A 170 31.96 -18.51 10.76
CA TYR A 170 30.81 -18.25 11.62
C TYR A 170 30.36 -16.78 11.53
N LYS A 171 31.31 -15.84 11.68
CA LYS A 171 31.01 -14.40 11.61
C LYS A 171 30.45 -13.98 10.25
N TYR A 172 30.95 -14.58 9.17
CA TYR A 172 30.39 -14.37 7.83
C TYR A 172 28.93 -14.83 7.74
N LEU A 173 28.61 -16.04 8.23
CA LEU A 173 27.25 -16.57 8.23
C LEU A 173 26.31 -15.71 9.09
N GLN A 174 26.78 -15.27 10.26
CA GLN A 174 26.05 -14.38 11.15
C GLN A 174 25.76 -13.03 10.47
N HIS A 175 26.77 -12.42 9.85
CA HIS A 175 26.59 -11.16 9.11
C HIS A 175 25.63 -11.33 7.93
N HIS A 176 25.68 -12.46 7.22
CA HIS A 176 24.74 -12.75 6.15
C HIS A 176 23.31 -12.85 6.69
N ALA A 177 23.08 -13.57 7.79
CA ALA A 177 21.75 -13.65 8.41
C ALA A 177 21.23 -12.28 8.87
N ASP A 178 22.10 -11.43 9.43
CA ASP A 178 21.74 -10.05 9.82
C ASP A 178 21.39 -9.17 8.62
N HIS A 179 22.18 -9.23 7.54
CA HIS A 179 21.87 -8.57 6.27
C HIS A 179 20.51 -9.04 5.72
N CYS A 180 20.27 -10.35 5.70
CA CYS A 180 19.02 -10.94 5.26
C CYS A 180 17.83 -10.43 6.06
N LEU A 181 17.98 -10.31 7.38
CA LEU A 181 16.93 -9.81 8.27
C LEU A 181 16.61 -8.34 7.98
N ASN A 182 17.63 -7.50 7.78
CA ASN A 182 17.41 -6.10 7.41
C ASN A 182 16.80 -5.96 6.01
N PHE A 183 17.22 -6.78 5.03
CA PHE A 183 16.63 -6.80 3.68
C PHE A 183 15.15 -7.16 3.73
N LEU A 184 14.78 -8.23 4.47
CA LEU A 184 13.38 -8.62 4.65
C LEU A 184 12.56 -7.54 5.35
N ARG A 185 13.11 -6.90 6.40
CA ARG A 185 12.45 -5.76 7.06
C ARG A 185 12.11 -4.67 6.05
N GLN A 186 13.06 -4.29 5.19
CA GLN A 186 12.83 -3.28 4.15
C GLN A 186 11.84 -3.75 3.09
N SER A 187 11.92 -5.00 2.65
CA SER A 187 10.98 -5.56 1.69
C SER A 187 9.55 -5.57 2.21
N VAL A 188 9.32 -5.94 3.47
CA VAL A 188 7.97 -5.93 4.09
C VAL A 188 7.46 -4.50 4.27
N MET A 189 8.32 -3.54 4.61
CA MET A 189 7.93 -2.13 4.68
C MET A 189 7.57 -1.55 3.30
N CYS A 190 8.24 -2.00 2.23
CA CYS A 190 7.95 -1.59 0.86
C CYS A 190 6.67 -2.24 0.32
N HIS A 191 6.41 -3.50 0.71
CA HIS A 191 5.24 -4.29 0.29
C HIS A 191 4.34 -4.53 1.51
N MET A 192 3.72 -3.45 1.98
CA MET A 192 2.97 -3.44 3.24
C MET A 192 1.69 -4.29 3.14
N ASP A 193 1.52 -5.23 4.08
CA ASP A 193 0.23 -5.86 4.34
C ASP A 193 -0.62 -4.91 5.19
N THR A 194 -1.71 -4.41 4.61
CA THR A 194 -2.65 -3.51 5.29
C THR A 194 -3.79 -4.24 6.00
N SER A 195 -3.75 -5.56 6.04
CA SER A 195 -4.82 -6.37 6.59
C SER A 195 -4.81 -6.38 8.11
N LEU A 196 -6.00 -6.34 8.69
CA LEU A 196 -6.15 -6.32 10.13
C LEU A 196 -6.03 -7.74 10.69
N TYR A 197 -5.03 -7.98 11.53
CA TYR A 197 -5.11 -9.08 12.49
C TYR A 197 -6.09 -8.70 13.61
N THR A 198 -6.69 -9.70 14.25
CA THR A 198 -7.56 -9.49 15.41
C THR A 198 -6.90 -10.01 16.68
N LEU A 199 -7.28 -9.45 17.82
CA LEU A 199 -6.80 -9.86 19.14
C LEU A 199 -7.87 -10.72 19.82
N VAL A 200 -7.46 -11.87 20.34
CA VAL A 200 -8.38 -12.82 20.98
C VAL A 200 -7.81 -13.36 22.28
N TRP A 201 -8.68 -13.57 23.27
CA TRP A 201 -8.32 -14.30 24.49
C TRP A 201 -8.21 -15.78 24.18
N ALA A 202 -7.10 -16.39 24.61
CA ALA A 202 -6.87 -17.82 24.49
C ALA A 202 -5.96 -18.32 25.62
N PRO A 203 -6.05 -19.61 25.99
CA PRO A 203 -5.19 -20.18 27.02
C PRO A 203 -3.69 -20.03 26.66
N GLY A 204 -2.92 -19.47 27.59
CA GLY A 204 -1.46 -19.44 27.57
C GLY A 204 -0.86 -20.79 27.96
N GLU A 205 0.47 -20.89 27.89
CA GLU A 205 1.20 -22.12 28.27
C GLU A 205 1.02 -22.48 29.75
N ASP A 206 0.82 -21.47 30.61
CA ASP A 206 0.56 -21.62 32.04
C ASP A 206 -0.94 -21.80 32.36
N GLY A 207 -1.79 -21.95 31.34
CA GLY A 207 -3.23 -22.12 31.47
C GLY A 207 -4.01 -20.83 31.78
N LYS A 208 -3.34 -19.67 31.93
CA LYS A 208 -4.02 -18.38 32.09
C LYS A 208 -4.33 -17.78 30.73
N ASP A 209 -5.45 -17.07 30.63
CA ASP A 209 -5.82 -16.40 29.38
C ASP A 209 -4.82 -15.30 29.04
N VAL A 210 -4.32 -15.35 27.80
CA VAL A 210 -3.45 -14.35 27.21
C VAL A 210 -4.05 -13.84 25.91
N ILE A 211 -3.69 -12.61 25.54
CA ILE A 211 -4.07 -12.06 24.24
C ILE A 211 -3.18 -12.69 23.16
N LYS A 212 -3.80 -13.35 22.17
CA LYS A 212 -3.12 -13.89 20.99
C LYS A 212 -3.56 -13.17 19.73
N HIS A 213 -2.68 -13.13 18.73
CA HIS A 213 -3.00 -12.66 17.40
C HIS A 213 -3.77 -13.75 16.64
N ARG A 214 -4.86 -13.36 15.99
CA ARG A 214 -5.52 -14.14 14.95
C ARG A 214 -5.22 -13.46 13.61
N ALA A 215 -4.54 -14.20 12.73
CA ALA A 215 -4.16 -13.73 11.41
C ALA A 215 -5.41 -13.32 10.59
N PRO A 216 -5.26 -12.37 9.64
CA PRO A 216 -6.30 -12.06 8.66
C PRO A 216 -6.80 -13.33 7.97
N ALA A 217 -8.10 -13.40 7.70
CA ALA A 217 -8.69 -14.57 7.05
C ALA A 217 -8.15 -14.74 5.63
N GLU A 218 -8.32 -13.74 4.77
CA GLU A 218 -8.00 -13.81 3.34
C GLU A 218 -7.13 -12.62 2.92
N GLN A 219 -6.16 -12.85 2.04
CA GLN A 219 -5.20 -11.86 1.55
C GLN A 219 -5.15 -11.89 0.02
N LYS A 220 -5.00 -10.71 -0.61
CA LYS A 220 -4.68 -10.60 -2.03
C LYS A 220 -3.18 -10.84 -2.23
N CYS A 221 -2.81 -11.96 -2.83
CA CYS A 221 -1.44 -12.36 -3.08
C CYS A 221 -1.13 -12.42 -4.57
N VAL A 222 0.15 -12.30 -4.95
CA VAL A 222 0.61 -12.70 -6.28
C VAL A 222 0.70 -14.23 -6.31
N SER A 223 0.18 -14.83 -7.38
CA SER A 223 0.20 -16.28 -7.60
C SER A 223 1.65 -16.74 -7.78
N TRP A 224 2.13 -17.53 -6.82
CA TRP A 224 3.51 -18.00 -6.80
C TRP A 224 3.79 -18.91 -7.99
N ASP A 225 2.89 -19.83 -8.32
CA ASP A 225 3.08 -20.81 -9.39
C ASP A 225 3.31 -20.15 -10.75
N LYS A 226 2.53 -19.10 -11.07
CA LYS A 226 2.70 -18.33 -12.31
C LYS A 226 4.01 -17.55 -12.35
N MET A 227 4.40 -16.96 -11.22
CA MET A 227 5.69 -16.25 -11.12
C MET A 227 6.86 -17.23 -11.24
N GLN A 228 6.74 -18.41 -10.65
CA GLN A 228 7.75 -19.46 -10.71
C GLN A 228 7.90 -20.03 -12.12
N GLU A 229 6.78 -20.31 -12.81
CA GLU A 229 6.78 -20.73 -14.21
C GLU A 229 7.50 -19.71 -15.10
N TRP A 230 7.22 -18.42 -14.90
CA TRP A 230 7.90 -17.34 -15.62
C TRP A 230 9.41 -17.30 -15.32
N MET A 231 9.81 -17.41 -14.05
CA MET A 231 11.23 -17.45 -13.66
C MET A 231 11.94 -18.65 -14.28
N GLN A 232 11.33 -19.84 -14.24
CA GLN A 232 11.89 -21.07 -14.80
C GLN A 232 12.09 -20.95 -16.32
N GLY A 233 11.14 -20.37 -17.04
CA GLY A 233 11.25 -20.14 -18.49
C GLY A 233 12.41 -19.24 -18.89
N ARG A 234 12.93 -18.43 -17.95
CA ARG A 234 14.06 -17.51 -18.15
C ARG A 234 15.32 -17.93 -17.41
N SER A 235 15.29 -19.09 -16.75
CA SER A 235 16.34 -19.51 -15.85
C SER A 235 17.68 -19.73 -16.57
N THR A 236 18.76 -19.49 -15.84
CA THR A 236 20.13 -19.78 -16.27
C THR A 236 20.91 -20.42 -15.12
N SER A 237 22.12 -20.87 -15.40
CA SER A 237 22.98 -21.57 -14.43
C SER A 237 24.23 -20.77 -14.12
N THR A 238 24.77 -20.95 -12.92
CA THR A 238 26.06 -20.37 -12.51
C THR A 238 27.22 -20.80 -13.42
N THR A 239 27.09 -21.95 -14.10
CA THR A 239 28.07 -22.45 -15.09
C THR A 239 28.11 -21.61 -16.37
N MET A 240 27.10 -20.77 -16.61
CA MET A 240 27.00 -19.89 -17.77
C MET A 240 27.59 -18.50 -17.53
N LEU A 241 27.92 -18.15 -16.28
CA LEU A 241 28.48 -16.85 -15.92
C LEU A 241 29.88 -16.67 -16.53
N VAL A 242 30.11 -15.50 -17.12
CA VAL A 242 31.41 -15.08 -17.65
C VAL A 242 32.02 -14.03 -16.73
N ARG A 243 33.27 -14.22 -16.34
CA ARG A 243 33.99 -13.22 -15.54
C ARG A 243 34.50 -12.14 -16.50
N ASN A 244 34.10 -10.90 -16.29
CA ASN A 244 34.75 -9.78 -16.99
C ASN A 244 36.25 -9.83 -16.65
N SER A 245 37.06 -9.83 -17.71
CA SER A 245 38.53 -9.87 -17.62
C SER A 245 39.08 -8.48 -17.33
#